data_AF-A0YMS1-F1
#
_entry.id   AF-A0YMS1-F1
#
_cell.length_a   1.000
_cell.length_b   1.000
_cell.length_c   1.000
_cell.angle_alpha   90.00
_cell.angle_beta   90.00
_cell.angle_gamma   90.00
#
_symmetry.space_group_name_H-M   'P 1'
#
loop_
_entity.id
_entity.type
_entity.pdbx_description
1 polymer ?
#
loop_
_entity_poly.entity_id
_entity_poly.type
_entity_poly.pdbx_seq_one_letter_code
_entity_poly.pdbx_strand_id
1 'polypeptide(L)'
;MLNGIKQRGVVSKDGTIEIQTPELPEGTVVEVIILVESEAIESDSSSQIPQDTTEYLLSNEANRRHLLTGIQNIETNTNLVSFTLEEWNEEHNIHS
;
A
#
# COMPACT_ATOMS: atom_id res chain seq x y z
N MET A 1 -14.57 25.90 20.63
CA MET A 1 -15.38 24.66 20.57
C MET A 1 -14.43 23.54 20.19
N LEU A 2 -14.47 22.43 20.91
CA LEU A 2 -13.67 21.26 20.58
C LEU A 2 -14.32 20.60 19.34
N ASN A 3 -13.63 20.65 18.21
CA ASN A 3 -14.19 20.18 16.93
C ASN A 3 -13.78 18.75 16.58
N GLY A 4 -12.89 18.14 17.37
CA GLY A 4 -12.43 16.77 17.16
C GLY A 4 -11.33 16.38 18.15
N ILE A 5 -11.17 15.09 18.36
CA ILE A 5 -10.16 14.50 19.23
C ILE A 5 -9.39 13.48 18.38
N LYS A 6 -8.06 13.63 18.29
CA LYS A 6 -7.19 12.63 17.67
C LYS A 6 -6.37 11.98 18.78
N GLN A 7 -6.65 10.70 19.05
CA GLN A 7 -5.97 9.91 20.07
C GLN A 7 -5.37 8.66 19.42
N ARG A 8 -4.13 8.32 19.78
CA ARG A 8 -3.55 7.02 19.48
C ARG A 8 -3.90 6.08 20.63
N GLY A 9 -4.54 4.96 20.32
CA GLY A 9 -4.91 3.92 21.26
C GLY A 9 -4.47 2.56 20.74
N VAL A 10 -4.19 1.63 21.65
CA VAL A 10 -3.94 0.22 21.31
C VAL A 10 -5.22 -0.55 21.64
N VAL A 11 -5.61 -1.46 20.75
CA VAL A 11 -6.77 -2.33 20.97
C VAL A 11 -6.43 -3.31 22.12
N SER A 12 -7.26 -3.30 23.16
CA SER A 12 -7.11 -4.21 24.29
C SER A 12 -7.45 -5.66 23.89
N LYS A 13 -7.08 -6.64 24.73
CA LYS A 13 -7.27 -8.08 24.45
C LYS A 13 -8.73 -8.50 24.23
N ASP A 14 -9.66 -7.68 24.70
CA ASP A 14 -11.11 -7.82 24.56
C ASP A 14 -11.68 -7.08 23.33
N GLY A 15 -10.82 -6.46 22.52
CA GLY A 15 -11.24 -5.68 21.35
C GLY A 15 -11.70 -4.25 21.68
N THR A 16 -11.55 -3.82 22.93
CA THR A 16 -12.00 -2.51 23.39
C THR A 16 -10.96 -1.42 23.09
N ILE A 17 -11.44 -0.24 22.68
CA ILE A 17 -10.63 0.98 22.54
C ILE A 17 -11.18 2.01 23.53
N GLU A 18 -10.35 2.43 24.49
CA GLU A 18 -10.72 3.45 25.46
C GLU A 18 -10.37 4.85 24.95
N ILE A 19 -11.39 5.70 24.83
CA ILE A 19 -11.22 7.11 24.51
C ILE A 19 -11.13 7.88 25.83
N GLN A 20 -9.99 8.51 26.09
CA GLN A 20 -9.81 9.33 27.28
C GLN A 20 -10.17 10.78 26.93
N THR A 21 -11.40 11.18 27.24
CA THR A 21 -11.88 12.56 26.98
C THR A 21 -12.17 13.30 28.28
N PRO A 22 -11.54 14.45 28.56
CA PRO A 22 -11.87 15.23 29.75
C PRO A 22 -13.15 16.09 29.61
N GLU A 23 -13.67 16.36 28.41
CA GLU A 23 -14.65 17.46 28.21
C GLU A 23 -15.75 17.20 27.15
N LEU A 24 -16.34 16.01 27.10
CA LEU A 24 -17.56 15.77 26.31
C LEU A 24 -18.79 15.73 27.23
N PRO A 25 -19.68 16.75 27.19
CA PRO A 25 -20.90 16.76 27.98
C PRO A 25 -21.86 15.62 27.60
N GLU A 26 -22.66 15.18 28.56
CA GLU A 26 -23.72 14.20 28.33
C GLU A 26 -24.67 14.66 27.22
N GLY A 27 -25.07 13.72 26.34
CA GLY A 27 -25.94 13.99 25.20
C GLY A 27 -25.24 14.54 23.96
N THR A 28 -23.91 14.71 23.98
CA THR A 28 -23.15 15.13 22.79
C THR A 28 -23.12 14.02 21.73
N VAL A 29 -23.57 14.32 20.52
CA VAL A 29 -23.46 13.42 19.36
C VAL A 29 -22.04 13.49 18.81
N VAL A 30 -21.39 12.33 18.69
CA VAL A 30 -20.01 12.22 18.18
C VAL A 30 -19.92 11.22 17.03
N GLU A 31 -19.03 11.50 16.08
CA GLU A 31 -18.60 10.56 15.04
C GLU A 31 -17.24 9.99 15.42
N VAL A 32 -17.10 8.66 15.34
CA VAL A 32 -15.85 7.96 15.67
C VAL A 32 -15.21 7.44 14.39
N ILE A 33 -14.00 7.91 14.09
CA ILE A 33 -13.20 7.45 12.96
C ILE A 33 -12.04 6.61 13.51
N ILE A 34 -12.01 5.32 13.15
CA ILE A 34 -10.93 4.39 13.52
C ILE A 34 -9.99 4.26 12.33
N LEU A 35 -8.74 4.68 12.50
CA LEU A 35 -7.68 4.45 11.52
C LEU A 35 -6.75 3.38 12.09
N VAL A 36 -6.61 2.27 11.36
CA VAL A 36 -5.65 1.23 11.75
C VAL A 36 -4.29 1.56 11.15
N GLU A 37 -3.26 1.60 12.00
CA GLU A 37 -1.87 1.74 11.56
C GLU A 37 -1.47 0.47 10.80
N SER A 38 -1.13 0.60 9.52
CA SER A 38 -0.89 -0.51 8.59
C SER A 38 0.26 -1.45 8.99
N GLU A 39 1.09 -1.07 9.96
CA GLU A 39 2.18 -1.91 10.46
C GLU A 39 1.69 -3.03 11.41
N ALA A 40 0.42 -3.03 11.84
CA ALA A 40 -0.10 -3.96 12.85
C ALA A 40 -1.06 -5.05 12.32
N ILE A 41 -1.46 -5.03 11.04
CA ILE A 41 -2.36 -6.04 10.47
C ILE A 41 -1.59 -6.94 9.50
N GLU A 42 -0.94 -7.98 10.03
CA GLU A 42 -0.46 -9.13 9.25
C GLU A 42 -1.54 -10.22 9.14
N SER A 43 -2.81 -9.88 8.98
CA SER A 43 -3.85 -10.87 8.63
C SER A 43 -5.16 -10.16 8.31
N ASP A 44 -5.35 -9.75 7.06
CA ASP A 44 -6.52 -10.15 6.29
C ASP A 44 -6.48 -9.50 4.92
N SER A 45 -6.67 -10.35 3.91
CA SER A 45 -6.51 -10.08 2.49
C SER A 45 -7.58 -9.12 1.98
N SER A 46 -7.36 -7.81 2.09
CA SER A 46 -8.05 -6.77 1.26
C SER A 46 -7.55 -5.34 1.47
N SER A 47 -6.65 -5.10 2.43
CA SER A 47 -5.97 -3.81 2.56
C SER A 47 -4.68 -3.84 1.75
N GLN A 48 -4.52 -2.92 0.80
CA GLN A 48 -3.27 -2.68 0.07
C GLN A 48 -2.19 -2.22 1.06
N ILE A 49 -1.60 -3.16 1.78
CA ILE A 49 -0.23 -3.06 2.23
C ILE A 49 0.59 -3.00 0.94
N PRO A 50 1.57 -2.08 0.78
CA PRO A 50 2.55 -2.24 -0.28
C PRO A 50 3.28 -3.55 0.02
N GLN A 51 2.80 -4.65 -0.58
CA GLN A 51 3.51 -5.92 -0.56
C GLN A 51 4.92 -5.60 -1.03
N ASP A 52 5.92 -6.04 -0.26
CA ASP A 52 7.30 -5.87 -0.66
C ASP A 52 7.42 -6.34 -2.12
N THR A 53 7.83 -5.44 -3.01
CA THR A 53 7.75 -5.69 -4.45
C THR A 53 8.64 -6.87 -4.84
N THR A 54 9.72 -7.10 -4.08
CA THR A 54 10.60 -8.25 -4.27
C THR A 54 9.86 -9.53 -3.90
N GLU A 55 9.18 -9.54 -2.75
CA GLU A 55 8.36 -10.66 -2.31
C GLU A 55 7.25 -10.98 -3.32
N TYR A 56 6.54 -9.96 -3.82
CA TYR A 56 5.52 -10.15 -4.86
C TYR A 56 6.08 -10.74 -6.14
N LEU A 57 7.18 -10.19 -6.66
CA LEU A 57 7.79 -10.66 -7.92
C LEU A 57 8.34 -12.09 -7.79
N LEU A 58 8.73 -12.52 -6.59
CA LEU A 58 9.22 -13.87 -6.32
C LEU A 58 8.15 -14.85 -5.82
N SER A 59 6.92 -14.36 -5.54
CA SER A 59 5.85 -15.14 -4.90
C SER A 59 5.36 -16.35 -5.68
N ASN A 60 5.41 -16.31 -7.01
CA ASN A 60 4.98 -17.42 -7.87
C ASN A 60 6.00 -17.73 -8.97
N GLU A 61 5.93 -18.96 -9.48
CA GLU A 61 6.93 -19.48 -10.42
C GLU A 61 6.94 -18.73 -11.74
N ALA A 62 5.79 -18.30 -12.26
CA ALA A 62 5.70 -17.56 -13.51
C ALA A 62 6.37 -16.19 -13.40
N ASN A 63 6.05 -15.41 -12.36
CA ASN A 63 6.64 -14.10 -12.09
C ASN A 63 8.15 -14.23 -11.85
N ARG A 64 8.57 -15.19 -11.03
CA ARG A 64 9.98 -15.46 -10.77
C ARG A 64 10.73 -15.78 -12.04
N ARG A 65 10.18 -16.65 -12.90
CA ARG A 65 10.83 -17.04 -14.16
C ARG A 65 10.95 -15.84 -15.10
N HIS A 66 9.88 -15.05 -15.26
CA HIS A 66 9.91 -13.84 -16.07
C HIS A 66 10.95 -12.82 -15.58
N LEU A 67 11.01 -12.57 -14.27
CA LEU A 67 11.98 -11.64 -13.68
C LEU A 67 13.42 -12.10 -13.96
N LEU A 68 13.73 -13.36 -13.65
CA LEU A 68 15.08 -13.89 -13.83
C LEU A 68 15.50 -13.93 -15.30
N THR A 69 14.59 -14.27 -16.22
CA THR A 69 14.85 -14.20 -17.66
C THR A 69 15.09 -12.76 -18.12
N GLY A 70 14.31 -11.79 -17.62
CA GLY A 70 14.54 -10.37 -17.92
C GLY A 70 15.92 -9.88 -17.47
N ILE A 71 16.33 -10.23 -16.25
CA ILE A 71 17.67 -9.92 -15.73
C ILE A 71 18.75 -10.56 -16.62
N GLN A 72 18.60 -11.84 -16.95
CA GLN A 72 19.56 -12.55 -17.79
C GLN A 72 19.68 -11.95 -19.21
N ASN A 73 18.56 -11.53 -19.81
CA ASN A 73 18.54 -10.86 -21.11
C ASN A 73 19.33 -9.54 -21.08
N ILE A 74 19.21 -8.77 -20.00
CA ILE A 74 19.98 -7.52 -19.79
C ILE A 74 21.47 -7.83 -19.62
N GLU A 75 21.82 -8.78 -18.75
CA GLU A 75 23.22 -9.16 -18.49
C GLU A 75 23.93 -9.70 -19.73
N THR A 76 23.21 -10.46 -20.56
CA THR A 76 23.75 -11.06 -21.79
C THR A 76 23.62 -10.17 -23.01
N ASN A 77 22.94 -9.03 -22.90
CA ASN A 77 22.60 -8.14 -24.02
C ASN A 77 21.87 -8.88 -25.16
N THR A 78 20.95 -9.78 -24.80
CA THR A 78 20.15 -10.56 -25.76
C THR A 78 18.66 -10.28 -25.57
N ASN A 79 17.88 -10.37 -26.65
CA ASN A 79 16.43 -10.15 -26.62
C ASN A 79 16.01 -8.79 -26.02
N LEU A 80 16.80 -7.74 -26.26
CA LEU A 80 16.49 -6.37 -25.84
C LEU A 80 15.92 -5.57 -27.00
N VAL A 81 14.93 -4.73 -26.69
CA VAL A 81 14.41 -3.70 -27.60
C VAL A 81 14.83 -2.35 -27.02
N SER A 82 15.56 -1.57 -27.79
CA SER A 82 15.98 -0.21 -27.42
C SER A 82 15.19 0.80 -28.24
N PHE A 83 14.62 1.77 -27.57
CA PHE A 83 13.97 2.91 -28.20
C PHE A 83 14.25 4.15 -27.34
N THR A 84 14.22 5.31 -27.98
CA THR A 84 14.25 6.62 -27.34
C THR A 84 12.85 7.02 -26.87
N LEU A 85 12.78 7.96 -25.94
CA LEU A 85 11.49 8.44 -25.43
C LEU A 85 10.67 9.11 -26.55
N GLU A 86 11.37 9.78 -27.47
CA GLU A 86 10.80 10.38 -28.67
C GLU A 86 10.16 9.32 -29.58
N GLU A 87 10.89 8.23 -29.90
CA GLU A 87 10.38 7.13 -30.73
C GLU A 87 9.13 6.45 -30.13
N TRP A 88 9.11 6.26 -28.80
CA TRP A 88 7.96 5.68 -28.10
C TRP A 88 6.70 6.55 -28.18
N ASN A 89 6.88 7.87 -28.01
CA ASN A 89 5.77 8.83 -28.02
C ASN A 89 5.22 9.08 -29.45
N GLU A 90 6.03 8.89 -30.48
CA GLU A 90 5.58 8.94 -31.88
C GLU A 90 4.78 7.69 -32.27
N GLU A 91 5.20 6.50 -31.84
CA GLU A 91 4.52 5.23 -32.14
C GLU A 91 3.21 5.07 -31.34
N HIS A 92 3.23 5.51 -30.08
CA HIS A 92 2.06 5.56 -29.21
C HIS A 92 1.66 7.02 -29.05
N ASN A 93 0.77 7.47 -29.94
CA ASN A 93 0.24 8.82 -30.09
C ASN A 93 -0.47 9.36 -28.82
N ILE A 94 0.23 9.45 -27.69
CA ILE A 94 -0.24 9.95 -26.41
C ILE A 94 -0.17 11.48 -26.49
N HIS A 95 -1.11 12.07 -27.23
CA HIS A 95 -1.40 13.49 -27.11
C HIS A 95 -2.05 13.70 -25.73
N SER A 96 -1.27 14.20 -24.78
CA SER A 96 -1.80 14.84 -23.56
C SER A 96 -2.42 16.19 -23.88
#